data_AF-A0A1G2BC65-F1
#
_entry.id   AF-A0A1G2BC65-F1
#
_cell.length_a   1.000
_cell.length_b   1.000
_cell.length_c   1.000
_cell.angle_alpha   90.00
_cell.angle_beta   90.00
_cell.angle_gamma   90.00
#
_symmetry.space_group_name_H-M   'P 1'
#
loop_
_entity.id
_entity.type
_entity.pdbx_description
1 polymer ?
#
loop_
_entity_poly.entity_id
_entity_poly.type
_entity_poly.pdbx_seq_one_letter_code
_entity_poly.pdbx_strand_id
1 'polypeptide(L)'
;MNEDIAKEIKIKEDEIEKQLDRIYTMVKEHTPQSFLKIEYKRAVERITEKYHLLLSNLEQQKQILGDEKYAKFDQTLREEYKKEIVFLAVAIDEATGVNTEKEER
;
A
#
# COMPACT_ATOMS: atom_id res chain seq x y z
N MET A 1 -18.76 11.38 -6.66
CA MET A 1 -17.90 10.76 -5.62
C MET A 1 -18.49 11.17 -4.27
N ASN A 2 -18.72 10.23 -3.37
CA ASN A 2 -19.21 10.56 -2.02
C ASN A 2 -18.14 11.38 -1.30
N GLU A 3 -18.45 12.61 -0.91
CA GLU A 3 -17.47 13.55 -0.32
C GLU A 3 -16.85 13.00 0.97
N ASP A 4 -17.58 12.15 1.71
CA ASP A 4 -17.09 11.55 2.93
C ASP A 4 -16.04 10.46 2.65
N ILE A 5 -16.27 9.64 1.61
CA ILE A 5 -15.29 8.61 1.19
C ILE A 5 -14.01 9.27 0.66
N ALA A 6 -14.14 10.37 -0.08
CA ALA A 6 -12.98 11.11 -0.59
C ALA A 6 -12.09 11.66 0.54
N LYS A 7 -12.71 12.18 1.60
CA LYS A 7 -11.98 12.62 2.81
C LYS A 7 -11.31 11.44 3.50
N GLU A 8 -12.00 10.31 3.60
CA GLU A 8 -11.46 9.10 4.25
C GLU A 8 -10.27 8.52 3.48
N ILE A 9 -10.34 8.48 2.14
CA ILE A 9 -9.21 8.09 1.28
C ILE A 9 -8.01 9.00 1.53
N LYS A 10 -8.22 10.33 1.57
CA LYS A 10 -7.13 11.28 1.83
C LYS A 10 -6.49 11.06 3.20
N ILE A 11 -7.30 10.79 4.23
CA ILE A 11 -6.78 10.43 5.56
C ILE A 11 -5.92 9.16 5.46
N LYS A 12 -6.36 8.14 4.72
CA LYS A 12 -5.59 6.91 4.53
C LYS A 12 -4.28 7.16 3.79
N GLU A 13 -4.26 8.03 2.78
CA GLU A 13 -3.04 8.43 2.07
C GLU A 13 -2.04 9.09 3.02
N ASP A 14 -2.48 10.05 3.83
CA ASP A 14 -1.63 10.72 4.84
C ASP A 14 -1.11 9.71 5.89
N GLU A 15 -1.92 8.73 6.29
CA GLU A 15 -1.51 7.68 7.22
C GLU A 15 -0.49 6.70 6.62
N ILE A 16 -0.64 6.38 5.32
CA ILE A 16 0.32 5.55 4.58
C ILE A 16 1.66 6.29 4.46
N GLU A 17 1.65 7.55 4.04
CA GLU A 17 2.87 8.37 3.91
C GLU A 17 3.67 8.41 5.22
N LYS A 18 3.01 8.73 6.35
CA LYS A 18 3.64 8.74 7.68
C LYS A 18 4.23 7.37 8.06
N GLN A 19 3.55 6.29 7.69
CA GLN A 19 4.02 4.94 7.98
C GLN A 19 5.25 4.58 7.14
N LEU A 20 5.30 5.01 5.88
CA LEU A 20 6.44 4.84 4.99
C LEU A 20 7.65 5.66 5.47
N ASP A 21 7.45 6.92 5.86
CA ASP A 21 8.50 7.77 6.43
C ASP A 21 9.12 7.15 7.69
N ARG A 22 8.28 6.55 8.53
CA ARG A 22 8.73 5.84 9.73
C ARG A 22 9.55 4.61 9.38
N ILE A 23 9.12 3.79 8.42
CA ILE A 23 9.89 2.63 7.94
C ILE A 23 11.25 3.10 7.41
N TYR A 24 11.27 4.14 6.57
CA TYR A 24 12.49 4.69 6.00
C TYR A 24 13.46 5.23 7.06
N THR A 25 12.94 5.89 8.09
CA THR A 25 13.74 6.34 9.23
C THR A 25 14.34 5.16 9.99
N MET A 26 13.55 4.13 10.28
CA MET A 26 14.01 2.93 10.98
C MET A 26 15.06 2.15 10.19
N VAL A 27 14.94 2.09 8.86
CA VAL A 27 15.96 1.54 7.97
C VAL A 27 17.27 2.29 8.11
N LYS A 28 17.24 3.63 8.05
CA LYS A 28 18.44 4.47 8.21
C LYS A 28 19.09 4.33 9.58
N GLU A 29 18.29 4.11 10.61
CA GLU A 29 18.76 3.93 11.99
C GLU A 29 19.24 2.50 12.27
N HIS A 30 19.28 1.62 11.27
CA HIS A 30 19.64 0.21 11.42
C HIS A 30 18.82 -0.50 12.51
N THR A 31 17.54 -0.15 12.59
CA THR A 31 16.60 -0.75 13.55
C THR A 31 16.50 -2.26 13.32
N PRO A 32 16.36 -3.10 14.37
CA PRO A 32 16.25 -4.54 14.19
C PRO A 32 15.11 -4.92 13.24
N GLN A 33 15.36 -5.93 12.39
CA GLN A 33 14.42 -6.40 11.37
C GLN A 33 13.04 -6.77 11.92
N SER A 34 12.95 -7.22 13.17
CA SER A 34 11.67 -7.54 13.81
C SER A 34 10.73 -6.34 13.91
N PHE A 35 11.26 -5.14 14.19
CA PHE A 35 10.47 -3.92 14.24
C PHE A 35 10.09 -3.43 12.83
N LEU A 36 11.02 -3.53 11.86
CA LEU A 36 10.73 -3.21 10.46
C LEU A 36 9.58 -4.06 9.91
N LYS A 37 9.55 -5.36 10.23
CA LYS A 37 8.45 -6.27 9.86
C LYS A 37 7.09 -5.84 10.44
N ILE A 38 7.07 -5.33 11.67
CA ILE A 38 5.83 -4.84 12.30
C ILE A 38 5.33 -3.58 11.59
N GLU A 39 6.22 -2.63 11.32
CA GLU A 39 5.83 -1.39 10.64
C GLU A 39 5.45 -1.63 9.17
N TYR A 40 6.08 -2.60 8.50
CA TYR A 40 5.64 -3.09 7.19
C TYR A 40 4.21 -3.62 7.22
N LYS A 41 3.91 -4.51 8.20
CA LYS A 41 2.56 -5.06 8.36
C LYS A 41 1.53 -3.94 8.49
N ARG A 42 1.83 -2.90 9.28
CA ARG A 42 0.96 -1.73 9.45
C ARG A 42 0.79 -0.92 8.16
N ALA A 43 1.84 -0.75 7.37
CA ALA A 43 1.74 -0.09 6.07
C ALA A 43 0.83 -0.88 5.11
N VAL A 44 1.00 -2.20 5.04
CA VAL A 44 0.15 -3.08 4.23
C VAL A 44 -1.31 -3.06 4.70
N GLU A 45 -1.55 -3.07 6.02
CA GLU A 45 -2.90 -2.94 6.59
C GLU A 45 -3.56 -1.63 6.12
N ARG A 46 -2.86 -0.50 6.18
CA ARG A 46 -3.39 0.81 5.73
C ARG A 46 -3.66 0.86 4.23
N ILE A 47 -2.76 0.30 3.42
CA ILE A 47 -2.94 0.17 1.96
C ILE A 47 -4.19 -0.68 1.66
N THR A 48 -4.39 -1.77 2.42
CA THR A 48 -5.55 -2.66 2.28
C THR A 48 -6.85 -1.94 2.65
N GLU A 49 -6.85 -1.14 3.72
CA GLU A 49 -7.99 -0.30 4.10
C GLU A 49 -8.34 0.71 2.99
N LYS A 50 -7.34 1.40 2.43
CA LYS A 50 -7.52 2.31 1.28
C LYS A 50 -8.15 1.58 0.09
N TYR A 51 -7.63 0.39 -0.24
CA TYR A 51 -8.16 -0.45 -1.31
C TYR A 51 -9.64 -0.80 -1.10
N HIS A 52 -10.04 -1.19 0.12
CA HIS A 52 -11.43 -1.51 0.42
C HIS A 52 -12.36 -0.30 0.32
N LEU A 53 -11.90 0.90 0.71
CA LEU A 53 -12.67 2.13 0.54
C LEU A 53 -12.90 2.46 -0.94
N LEU A 54 -11.84 2.34 -1.76
CA LEU A 54 -11.93 2.56 -3.20
C LEU A 54 -12.85 1.53 -3.88
N LEU A 55 -12.75 0.26 -3.49
CA LEU A 55 -13.62 -0.80 -4.01
C LEU A 55 -15.09 -0.55 -3.65
N SER A 56 -15.38 -0.22 -2.39
CA SER A 56 -16.72 0.12 -1.92
C SER A 56 -17.29 1.32 -2.69
N ASN A 57 -16.49 2.37 -2.91
CA ASN A 57 -16.87 3.52 -3.72
C ASN A 57 -17.14 3.15 -5.19
N LEU A 58 -16.36 2.22 -5.75
CA LEU A 58 -16.56 1.73 -7.12
C LEU A 58 -17.84 0.89 -7.23
N GLU A 59 -18.13 0.05 -6.24
CA GLU A 59 -19.35 -0.76 -6.16
C GLU A 59 -20.60 0.12 -6.10
N GLN A 60 -20.57 1.20 -5.31
CA GLN A 60 -21.65 2.19 -5.26
C GLN A 60 -21.89 2.87 -6.61
N GLN A 61 -20.86 2.96 -7.46
CA GLN A 61 -20.94 3.57 -8.78
C GLN A 61 -21.26 2.56 -9.90
N LYS A 62 -21.34 1.26 -9.60
CA LYS A 62 -21.52 0.19 -10.61
C LYS A 62 -22.73 0.44 -11.52
N GLN A 63 -23.87 0.81 -10.93
CA GLN A 63 -25.10 1.08 -11.69
C GLN A 63 -24.96 2.25 -12.67
N ILE A 64 -24.12 3.24 -12.35
CA ILE A 64 -23.89 4.44 -13.16
C ILE A 64 -22.85 4.16 -14.25
N LEU A 65 -21.83 3.37 -13.93
CA LEU A 65 -20.70 3.09 -14.81
C LEU A 65 -21.02 2.05 -15.89
N GLY A 66 -21.93 1.12 -15.61
CA GLY A 66 -22.17 -0.06 -16.43
C GLY A 66 -21.09 -1.13 -16.25
N ASP A 67 -21.43 -2.37 -16.62
CA ASP A 67 -20.62 -3.55 -16.27
C ASP A 67 -19.21 -3.53 -16.88
N GLU A 68 -19.05 -3.09 -18.13
CA GLU A 68 -17.75 -3.05 -18.81
C GLU A 68 -16.77 -2.07 -18.16
N LYS A 69 -17.22 -0.85 -17.86
CA LYS A 69 -16.39 0.16 -17.19
C LYS A 69 -16.08 -0.23 -15.75
N TYR A 70 -17.07 -0.77 -15.04
CA TYR A 70 -16.87 -1.30 -13.69
C TYR A 70 -15.79 -2.38 -13.67
N ALA A 71 -15.86 -3.37 -14.56
CA ALA A 71 -14.89 -4.45 -14.63
C ALA A 71 -13.47 -3.92 -14.91
N LYS A 72 -13.33 -2.95 -15.81
CA LYS A 72 -12.04 -2.31 -16.10
C LYS A 72 -11.47 -1.59 -14.88
N PHE A 73 -12.29 -0.84 -14.14
CA PHE A 73 -11.84 -0.14 -12.94
C PHE A 73 -11.55 -1.08 -11.77
N ASP A 74 -12.34 -2.15 -11.57
CA ASP A 74 -12.05 -3.17 -10.55
C ASP A 74 -10.72 -3.86 -10.83
N GLN A 75 -10.46 -4.23 -12.08
CA GLN A 75 -9.18 -4.80 -12.48
C GLN A 75 -8.02 -3.81 -12.22
N THR A 76 -8.17 -2.54 -12.62
CA THR A 76 -7.15 -1.51 -12.41
C THR A 76 -6.83 -1.36 -10.93
N LEU A 77 -7.88 -1.29 -10.09
CA LEU A 77 -7.74 -1.15 -8.64
C LEU A 77 -6.97 -2.32 -8.01
N ARG A 78 -7.26 -3.56 -8.44
CA ARG A 78 -6.57 -4.77 -7.98
C ARG A 78 -5.10 -4.77 -8.38
N GLU A 79 -4.80 -4.34 -9.60
CA GLU A 79 -3.43 -4.26 -10.10
C GLU A 79 -2.61 -3.20 -9.35
N GLU A 80 -3.19 -2.03 -9.09
CA GLU A 80 -2.57 -0.97 -8.30
C GLU A 80 -2.29 -1.43 -6.87
N TYR A 81 -3.27 -2.02 -6.19
CA TYR A 81 -3.11 -2.59 -4.86
C TYR A 81 -1.96 -3.62 -4.81
N LYS A 82 -1.91 -4.53 -5.78
CA LYS A 82 -0.82 -5.51 -5.87
C LYS A 82 0.53 -4.84 -6.06
N LYS A 83 0.62 -3.83 -6.94
CA LYS A 83 1.86 -3.09 -7.19
C LYS A 83 2.36 -2.38 -5.95
N GLU A 84 1.47 -1.73 -5.18
CA GLU A 84 1.84 -1.03 -3.93
C GLU A 84 2.43 -1.99 -2.90
N ILE A 85 1.81 -3.16 -2.68
CA ILE A 85 2.32 -4.18 -1.73
C ILE A 85 3.68 -4.72 -2.17
N VAL A 86 3.83 -5.05 -3.47
CA VAL A 86 5.09 -5.60 -4.00
C VAL A 86 6.20 -4.55 -3.93
N PHE A 87 5.93 -3.32 -4.33
CA PHE A 87 6.90 -2.23 -4.26
C PHE A 87 7.41 -2.03 -2.83
N LEU A 88 6.49 -2.02 -1.87
CA LEU A 88 6.86 -1.88 -0.46
C LEU A 88 7.71 -3.06 0.05
N ALA A 89 7.38 -4.30 -0.36
CA ALA A 89 8.16 -5.47 0.01
C ALA A 89 9.59 -5.40 -0.54
N VAL A 90 9.74 -5.07 -1.83
CA VAL A 90 11.05 -4.95 -2.50
C VAL A 90 11.90 -3.85 -1.85
N ALA A 91 11.31 -2.69 -1.58
CA ALA A 91 12.02 -1.58 -0.96
C ALA A 91 12.58 -1.93 0.44
N ILE A 92 11.88 -2.78 1.20
CA ILE A 92 12.35 -3.26 2.50
C ILE A 92 13.43 -4.33 2.36
N ASP A 93 13.29 -5.25 1.43
CA ASP A 93 14.31 -6.29 1.17
C ASP A 93 15.65 -5.65 0.74
N GLU A 94 15.59 -4.63 -0.13
CA GLU A 94 16.75 -3.82 -0.54
C GLU A 94 17.37 -3.08 0.65
N ALA A 95 16.53 -2.43 1.46
CA ALA A 95 16.94 -1.68 2.64
C ALA A 95 17.56 -2.54 3.76
N THR A 96 17.13 -3.79 3.88
CA THR A 96 17.56 -4.70 4.95
C THR A 96 18.71 -5.63 4.54
N GLY A 97 19.21 -5.51 3.31
CA GLY A 97 20.42 -6.21 2.86
C GLY A 97 20.28 -7.72 2.73
N VAL A 98 19.06 -8.25 2.50
CA VAL A 98 18.88 -9.71 2.32
C VAL A 98 19.51 -10.21 0.99
N ASN A 99 20.10 -9.32 0.17
CA ASN A 99 20.91 -9.68 -1.00
C ASN A 99 22.42 -9.43 -0.87
N THR A 100 22.95 -9.06 0.30
CA THR A 100 24.41 -8.82 0.49
C THR A 100 25.23 -10.06 0.89
N GLU A 101 24.71 -11.28 0.70
CA GLU A 101 25.49 -12.54 0.96
C GLU A 101 25.64 -13.44 -0.27
N LYS A 102 25.84 -12.87 -1.47
CA LYS A 102 26.33 -13.67 -2.62
C LYS A 102 27.49 -13.08 -3.42
N GLU A 103 27.93 -11.86 -3.12
CA GLU A 103 29.11 -11.28 -3.76
C GLU A 103 30.07 -10.72 -2.71
N GLU A 104 30.65 -11.59 -1.90
CA GLU A 104 32.04 -11.41 -1.50
C GLU A 104 32.64 -12.80 -1.24
N ARG A 105 33.71 -13.04 -2.00
CA ARG A 105 34.52 -14.27 -2.04
C ARG A 105 35.40 -14.40 -0.82
#